data_AF-A0ABD3YF18-F1
#
_entry.id   AF-A0ABD3YF18-F1
#
_cell.length_a   1.000
_cell.length_b   1.000
_cell.length_c   1.000
_cell.angle_alpha   90.00
_cell.angle_beta   90.00
_cell.angle_gamma   90.00
#
_symmetry.space_group_name_H-M   'P 1'
#
loop_
_entity.id
_entity.type
_entity.pdbx_description
1 polymer ?
#
loop_
_entity_poly.entity_id
_entity_poly.type
_entity_poly.pdbx_seq_one_letter_code
_entity_poly.pdbx_strand_id
1 'polypeptide(L)'
;MSYEIWANLNKAYEVNGQVIGTVLSVAAPFMPVRKIKPTYAFTGNQFLGYVRDRGVVSPLVGMTTGVTPLPRPLPDTNYNFQILGALGLQVKKDAEGLGGVIYGANLA
;
A
#
# COMPACT_ATOMS: atom_id res chain seq x y z
N MET A 1 5.82 1.36 -1.18
CA MET A 1 6.76 2.50 -1.27
C MET A 1 6.26 3.48 -2.31
N SER A 2 6.70 4.74 -2.26
CA SER A 2 6.38 5.72 -3.30
C SER A 2 6.89 5.30 -4.68
N TYR A 3 6.32 5.89 -5.73
CA TYR A 3 6.75 5.63 -7.11
C TYR A 3 8.14 6.19 -7.41
N GLU A 4 8.57 7.24 -6.72
CA GLU A 4 9.92 7.82 -6.87
C GLU A 4 11.01 6.86 -6.37
N ILE A 5 10.80 6.24 -5.19
CA ILE A 5 11.70 5.21 -4.67
C ILE A 5 11.70 4.00 -5.61
N TRP A 6 10.54 3.59 -6.09
CA TRP A 6 10.42 2.48 -7.03
C TRP A 6 11.16 2.74 -8.35
N ALA A 7 11.08 3.96 -8.88
CA ALA A 7 11.82 4.34 -10.08
C ALA A 7 13.34 4.27 -9.85
N ASN A 8 13.82 4.74 -8.70
CA ASN A 8 15.23 4.65 -8.34
C ASN A 8 15.72 3.20 -8.21
N LEU A 9 14.92 2.33 -7.60
CA LEU A 9 15.26 0.91 -7.45
C LEU A 9 15.26 0.13 -8.77
N ASN A 10 14.56 0.63 -9.80
CA ASN A 10 14.54 0.03 -11.14
C ASN A 10 15.63 0.58 -12.07
N LYS A 11 16.50 1.48 -11.60
CA LYS A 11 17.65 1.92 -12.37
C LYS A 11 18.60 0.75 -12.64
N ALA A 12 19.30 0.84 -13.77
CA ALA A 12 20.33 -0.13 -14.15
C ALA A 12 21.41 -0.17 -13.07
N TYR A 13 21.80 -1.39 -12.68
CA TYR A 13 22.92 -1.64 -11.81
C TYR A 13 24.12 -2.09 -12.66
N GLU A 14 25.15 -1.26 -12.68
CA GLU A 14 26.35 -1.46 -13.47
C GLU A 14 27.53 -1.79 -12.56
N VAL A 15 28.28 -2.84 -12.91
CA VAL A 15 29.57 -3.15 -12.29
C VAL A 15 30.58 -3.32 -13.42
N ASN A 16 31.65 -2.52 -13.39
CA ASN A 16 32.73 -2.56 -14.37
C ASN A 16 32.24 -2.45 -15.84
N GLY A 17 31.21 -1.62 -16.10
CA GLY A 17 30.72 -1.34 -17.45
C GLY A 17 29.75 -2.37 -18.03
N GLN A 18 29.34 -3.39 -17.27
CA GLN A 18 28.29 -4.33 -17.65
C GLN A 18 27.03 -4.12 -16.80
N VAL A 19 25.87 -4.04 -17.46
CA VAL A 19 24.56 -3.96 -16.80
C VAL A 19 24.17 -5.37 -16.33
N ILE A 20 24.21 -5.59 -15.02
CA ILE A 20 23.93 -6.90 -14.40
C ILE A 20 22.42 -7.08 -14.12
N GLY A 21 21.67 -5.98 -14.07
CA GLY A 21 20.23 -5.98 -13.82
C GLY A 21 19.76 -4.63 -13.30
N THR A 22 18.72 -4.63 -12.48
CA THR A 22 18.29 -3.44 -11.73
C THR A 22 18.85 -3.47 -10.32
N VAL A 23 18.94 -2.31 -9.67
CA VAL A 23 19.32 -2.24 -8.24
C VAL A 23 18.43 -3.16 -7.40
N LEU A 24 17.14 -3.23 -7.72
CA LEU A 24 16.18 -4.11 -7.07
C LEU A 24 16.49 -5.59 -7.29
N SER A 25 16.87 -6.02 -8.50
CA SER A 25 17.13 -7.44 -8.78
C SER A 25 18.37 -7.94 -8.04
N VAL A 26 19.35 -7.07 -7.83
CA VAL A 26 20.57 -7.40 -7.08
C VAL A 26 20.33 -7.37 -5.57
N ALA A 27 19.53 -6.44 -5.06
CA ALA A 27 19.25 -6.34 -3.63
C ALA A 27 18.18 -7.34 -3.13
N ALA A 28 17.22 -7.72 -3.97
CA ALA A 28 16.07 -8.54 -3.58
C ALA A 28 16.44 -9.89 -2.90
N PRO A 29 17.47 -10.64 -3.34
CA PRO A 29 17.86 -11.89 -2.69
C PRO A 29 18.35 -11.72 -1.24
N PHE A 30 18.87 -10.54 -0.88
CA PHE A 30 19.39 -10.26 0.45
C PHE A 30 18.32 -9.76 1.42
N MET A 31 17.14 -9.39 0.92
CA MET A 31 16.06 -8.87 1.75
C MET A 31 15.08 -10.00 2.09
N PRO A 32 14.76 -10.24 3.38
CA PRO A 32 13.77 -11.24 3.81
C PRO A 32 12.33 -10.73 3.56
N VAL A 33 12.02 -10.34 2.32
CA VAL A 33 10.75 -9.74 1.91
C VAL A 33 10.12 -10.56 0.81
N ARG A 34 8.85 -10.94 1.00
CA ARG A 34 8.13 -11.75 -0.01
C ARG A 34 7.78 -10.95 -1.26
N LYS A 35 7.44 -9.66 -1.10
CA LYS A 35 6.99 -8.82 -2.22
C LYS A 35 7.17 -7.35 -1.92
N ILE A 36 7.75 -6.64 -2.89
CA ILE A 36 7.86 -5.19 -2.88
C ILE A 36 6.91 -4.63 -3.94
N LYS A 37 6.14 -3.60 -3.60
CA LYS A 37 5.22 -2.93 -4.53
C LYS A 37 5.25 -1.40 -4.36
N PRO A 38 5.16 -0.65 -5.47
CA PRO A 38 4.87 0.77 -5.41
C PRO A 38 3.39 1.01 -5.06
N THR A 39 3.08 2.18 -4.52
CA THR A 39 1.72 2.67 -4.29
C THR A 39 1.67 4.17 -4.56
N TYR A 40 0.54 4.64 -5.08
CA TYR A 40 0.26 6.07 -5.27
C TYR A 40 -0.14 6.78 -3.97
N ALA A 41 -0.36 6.04 -2.88
CA ALA A 41 -0.69 6.61 -1.58
C ALA A 41 0.50 7.31 -0.90
N PHE A 42 1.73 7.11 -1.39
CA PHE A 42 2.94 7.69 -0.83
C PHE A 42 3.63 8.60 -1.84
N THR A 43 4.11 9.75 -1.38
CA THR A 43 4.85 10.74 -2.15
C THR A 43 6.28 10.87 -1.62
N GLY A 44 7.23 11.24 -2.47
CA GLY A 44 8.60 11.52 -2.02
C GLY A 44 9.31 10.32 -1.39
N ASN A 45 10.03 10.58 -0.30
CA ASN A 45 10.80 9.59 0.44
C ASN A 45 9.97 8.89 1.53
N GLN A 46 8.99 8.09 1.10
CA GLN A 46 8.08 7.37 2.00
C GLN A 46 7.92 5.89 1.63
N PHE A 47 7.98 5.03 2.65
CA PHE A 47 7.68 3.61 2.51
C PHE A 47 6.99 3.03 3.75
N LEU A 48 6.33 1.89 3.53
CA LEU A 48 5.67 1.11 4.56
C LEU A 48 6.14 -0.34 4.43
N GLY A 49 6.62 -0.89 5.54
CA GLY A 49 6.89 -2.31 5.70
C GLY A 49 5.90 -2.90 6.70
N TYR A 50 5.37 -4.08 6.43
CA TYR A 50 4.56 -4.80 7.40
C TYR A 50 4.70 -6.30 7.23
N VAL A 51 4.54 -7.03 8.33
CA VAL A 51 4.39 -8.49 8.32
C VAL A 51 2.99 -8.81 7.83
N ARG A 52 2.89 -9.58 6.74
CA ARG A 52 1.59 -10.02 6.20
C ARG A 52 1.09 -11.22 7.00
N ASP A 53 0.66 -10.94 8.22
CA ASP A 53 0.00 -11.86 9.12
C ASP A 53 -1.28 -11.22 9.68
N ARG A 54 -2.34 -12.02 9.85
CA ARG A 54 -3.61 -11.58 10.45
C ARG A 54 -3.42 -11.19 11.92
N GLY A 55 -2.41 -11.76 12.58
CA GLY A 55 -1.99 -11.37 13.92
C GLY A 55 -1.48 -9.93 14.01
N VAL A 56 -1.00 -9.35 12.90
CA VAL A 56 -0.41 -8.00 12.87
C VAL A 56 -1.34 -7.00 12.19
N VAL A 57 -1.85 -7.32 10.99
CA VAL A 57 -2.75 -6.45 10.22
C VAL A 57 -3.99 -7.22 9.81
N SER A 58 -5.15 -6.80 10.31
CA SER A 58 -6.44 -7.42 10.02
C SER A 58 -7.42 -6.41 9.42
N PRO A 59 -7.94 -6.64 8.21
CA PRO A 59 -9.07 -5.87 7.71
C PRO A 59 -10.35 -6.28 8.45
N LEU A 60 -11.16 -5.29 8.83
CA LEU A 60 -12.47 -5.49 9.43
C LEU A 60 -13.54 -4.97 8.45
N VAL A 61 -14.46 -5.84 8.04
CA VAL A 61 -15.50 -5.50 7.07
C VAL A 61 -16.85 -5.59 7.77
N GLY A 62 -17.51 -4.45 7.97
CA GLY A 62 -18.87 -4.38 8.51
C GLY A 62 -19.93 -4.46 7.41
N MET A 63 -19.65 -3.84 6.26
CA MET A 63 -20.48 -3.91 5.05
C MET A 63 -19.59 -3.84 3.83
N THR A 64 -19.78 -4.76 2.88
CA THR A 64 -19.08 -4.74 1.59
C THR A 64 -19.46 -3.50 0.80
N THR A 65 -18.60 -3.09 -0.15
CA THR A 65 -18.91 -1.96 -1.03
C THR A 65 -20.08 -2.31 -1.96
N GLY A 66 -21.19 -1.58 -1.85
CA GLY A 66 -22.38 -1.73 -2.67
C GLY A 66 -22.75 -0.43 -3.40
N VAL A 67 -23.46 -0.57 -4.52
CA VAL A 67 -23.99 0.55 -5.31
C VAL A 67 -25.50 0.52 -5.23
N THR A 68 -26.12 1.63 -4.80
CA THR A 68 -27.57 1.75 -4.69
C THR A 68 -28.04 2.96 -5.49
N PRO A 69 -29.00 2.79 -6.43
CA PRO A 69 -29.59 3.91 -7.15
C PRO A 69 -30.49 4.72 -6.19
N LEU A 70 -30.40 6.05 -6.24
CA LEU A 70 -31.27 6.91 -5.45
C LEU A 70 -32.62 7.10 -6.15
N PRO A 71 -33.75 7.00 -5.42
CA PRO A 71 -35.07 7.29 -5.97
C PRO A 71 -35.15 8.71 -6.53
N ARG A 72 -35.86 8.85 -7.66
CA ARG A 72 -36.07 10.14 -8.34
C ARG A 72 -37.43 10.71 -7.91
N PRO A 73 -37.47 11.77 -7.10
CA PRO A 73 -38.76 12.34 -6.66
C PRO A 73 -39.46 13.14 -7.76
N LEU A 74 -38.73 13.69 -8.75
CA LEU A 74 -39.29 14.37 -9.90
C LEU A 74 -38.74 13.81 -11.23
N PRO A 75 -39.52 13.86 -12.34
CA PRO A 75 -39.09 13.39 -13.66
C PRO A 75 -37.86 14.12 -14.22
N ASP A 76 -37.60 15.34 -13.78
CA ASP A 76 -36.45 16.15 -14.22
C ASP A 76 -35.21 15.96 -13.32
N THR A 77 -35.30 15.13 -12.27
CA THR A 77 -34.16 14.88 -11.37
C THR A 77 -33.17 13.92 -12.03
N ASN A 78 -31.86 14.21 -11.89
CA ASN A 78 -30.78 13.39 -12.42
C ASN A 78 -30.70 11.98 -11.79
N TYR A 79 -30.11 11.04 -12.54
CA TYR A 79 -29.76 9.73 -12.01
C TYR A 79 -28.55 9.83 -11.10
N ASN A 80 -28.76 9.57 -9.81
CA ASN A 80 -27.71 9.54 -8.80
C ASN A 80 -27.54 8.12 -8.26
N PHE A 81 -26.28 7.76 -8.01
CA PHE A 81 -25.92 6.48 -7.42
C PHE A 81 -25.10 6.75 -6.16
N GLN A 82 -25.42 6.02 -5.10
CA GLN A 82 -24.65 6.05 -3.87
C GLN A 82 -23.80 4.79 -3.78
N ILE A 83 -22.51 5.00 -3.51
CA ILE A 83 -21.55 3.92 -3.27
C ILE A 83 -21.25 3.94 -1.78
N LEU A 84 -21.61 2.87 -1.08
CA LEU A 84 -21.43 2.76 0.37
C LEU A 84 -20.64 1.51 0.71
N GLY A 85 -19.80 1.60 1.74
CA GLY A 85 -19.12 0.47 2.34
C GLY A 85 -18.68 0.83 3.76
N ALA A 86 -18.64 -0.16 4.64
CA ALA A 86 -18.16 0.00 6.01
C ALA A 86 -16.94 -0.91 6.21
N LEU A 87 -15.76 -0.31 6.05
CA LEU A 87 -14.47 -0.99 6.09
C LEU A 87 -13.57 -0.34 7.14
N GLY A 88 -12.81 -1.15 7.87
CA GLY A 88 -11.83 -0.73 8.85
C GLY A 88 -10.54 -1.55 8.73
N LEU A 89 -9.47 -1.03 9.32
CA LEU A 89 -8.18 -1.71 9.39
C LEU A 89 -7.72 -1.73 10.84
N GLN A 90 -7.41 -2.91 11.35
CA GLN A 90 -6.83 -3.09 12.67
C GLN A 90 -5.34 -3.40 12.53
N VAL A 91 -4.51 -2.56 13.15
CA VAL A 91 -3.08 -2.80 13.34
C VAL A 91 -2.85 -3.17 14.79
N LYS A 92 -2.43 -4.41 15.03
CA LYS A 92 -2.22 -4.96 16.37
C LYS A 92 -0.77 -4.74 16.81
N LYS A 93 -0.61 -4.43 18.09
CA LYS A 93 0.66 -4.45 18.81
C LYS A 93 0.57 -5.55 19.86
N ASP A 94 1.70 -6.13 20.23
CA ASP A 94 1.75 -7.05 21.36
C ASP A 94 1.61 -6.31 22.70
N ALA A 95 1.63 -7.06 23.80
CA ALA A 95 1.51 -6.51 25.15
C ALA A 95 2.68 -5.58 25.54
N GLU A 96 3.84 -5.76 24.89
CA GLU A 96 5.06 -4.95 25.09
C GLU A 96 5.08 -3.73 24.17
N GLY A 97 4.07 -3.57 23.31
CA GLY A 97 3.94 -2.46 22.38
C GLY A 97 4.74 -2.63 21.07
N LEU A 98 5.37 -3.79 20.85
CA LEU A 98 6.04 -4.10 19.59
C LEU A 98 4.98 -4.37 18.51
N GLY A 99 5.24 -3.80 17.34
CA GLY A 99 4.34 -3.90 16.19
C GLY A 99 5.07 -4.45 14.99
N GLY A 100 4.39 -5.28 14.20
CA GLY A 100 4.93 -5.78 12.92
C GLY A 100 4.74 -4.81 11.75
N VAL A 101 4.56 -3.51 12.01
CA VAL A 101 4.36 -2.46 10.99
C VAL A 101 5.35 -1.34 11.21
N ILE A 102 6.07 -0.97 10.16
CA ILE A 102 7.03 0.14 10.14
C ILE A 102 6.64 1.14 9.05
N TYR A 103 6.60 2.41 9.43
CA TYR A 103 6.46 3.52 8.49
C TYR A 103 7.76 4.31 8.49
N GLY A 104 8.40 4.40 7.32
CA GLY A 104 9.62 5.16 7.12
C GLY A 104 9.33 6.36 6.23
N ALA A 105 9.56 7.55 6.76
CA ALA A 105 9.40 8.81 6.03
C ALA A 105 10.45 9.81 6.49
N ASN A 106 10.84 10.72 5.60
CA ASN A 106 11.46 11.95 6.04
C ASN A 106 10.38 12.86 6.65
N LEU A 107 10.45 13.10 7.96
CA LEU A 107 9.48 13.90 8.72
C LEU A 107 9.97 15.34 8.99
N ALA A 108 11.13 15.70 8.41
CA ALA A 108 11.74 17.01 8.57
C ALA A 108 11.06 18.09 7.71
#